data_AF-Q5C231-F1
#
_entry.id   AF-Q5C231-F1
#
_cell.length_a   1.000
_cell.length_b   1.000
_cell.length_c   1.000
_cell.angle_alpha   90.00
_cell.angle_beta   90.00
_cell.angle_gamma   90.00
#
_symmetry.space_group_name_H-M   'P 1'
#
loop_
_entity.id
_entity.type
_entity.pdbx_description
1 polymer ?
#
loop_
_entity_poly.entity_id
_entity_poly.type
_entity_poly.pdbx_seq_one_letter_code
_entity_poly.pdbx_strand_id
1 'polypeptide(L)'
;KISAGSHYALKTTPPNKAIIEISFEYNNRMYRGKMELRSQMEEYSVIESESREEYEVFTLPLGLHRTSNLGQICLTLYAPYWMINKTGKDLTYKSTDNTETIHSATFTGALLYSSLSKSFFGKQMANLRVCESNWSDKFSLDTVGSSGRVHCTTKSKMSYEIGVKIDLSSSGLTKIVTFMPYFIIINKADIDI
;
A
#
# COMPACT_ATOMS: atom_id res chain seq x y z
N LYS A 1 20.07 4.45 -16.97
CA LYS A 1 19.25 3.35 -16.38
C LYS A 1 20.01 2.82 -15.17
N ILE A 2 19.42 2.87 -13.98
CA ILE A 2 20.02 2.33 -12.75
C ILE A 2 19.36 0.96 -12.53
N SER A 3 20.17 -0.10 -12.34
CA SER A 3 19.64 -1.45 -12.10
C SER A 3 19.02 -1.57 -10.70
N ALA A 4 18.11 -2.51 -10.52
CA ALA A 4 17.53 -2.81 -9.20
C ALA A 4 18.65 -3.10 -8.17
N GLY A 5 18.53 -2.52 -6.98
CA GLY A 5 19.55 -2.64 -5.92
C GLY A 5 20.84 -1.84 -6.14
N SER A 6 20.96 -1.09 -7.24
CA SER A 6 22.12 -0.23 -7.51
C SER A 6 21.92 1.18 -6.96
N HIS A 7 23.00 1.80 -6.48
CA HIS A 7 23.02 3.21 -6.10
C HIS A 7 23.68 4.04 -7.21
N TYR A 8 23.19 5.25 -7.45
CA TYR A 8 23.80 6.20 -8.37
C TYR A 8 23.85 7.59 -7.76
N ALA A 9 25.04 8.18 -7.72
CA ALA A 9 25.24 9.54 -7.25
C ALA A 9 25.24 10.52 -8.44
N LEU A 10 24.27 11.42 -8.48
CA LEU A 10 24.28 12.55 -9.41
C LEU A 10 25.36 13.54 -8.96
N LYS A 11 26.45 13.67 -9.72
CA LYS A 11 27.44 14.72 -9.49
C LYS A 11 26.94 16.01 -10.15
N THR A 12 26.60 16.99 -9.31
CA THR A 12 26.25 18.39 -9.61
C THR A 12 25.13 18.59 -10.62
N THR A 13 23.88 18.56 -10.13
CA THR A 13 22.78 19.26 -10.80
C THR A 13 22.40 20.49 -9.97
N PRO A 14 22.30 21.70 -10.55
CA PRO A 14 21.87 22.88 -9.81
C PRO A 14 20.50 22.63 -9.14
N PRO A 15 20.30 22.99 -7.85
CA PRO A 15 19.08 22.67 -7.08
C PRO A 15 17.75 23.23 -7.62
N ASN A 16 17.73 23.89 -8.78
CA ASN A 16 16.58 24.63 -9.29
C ASN A 16 16.24 24.34 -10.77
N LYS A 17 16.83 23.32 -11.41
CA LYS A 17 16.56 22.96 -12.83
C LYS A 17 16.60 21.47 -13.15
N ALA A 18 16.63 20.59 -12.14
CA ALA A 18 16.75 19.16 -12.38
C ALA A 18 15.38 18.49 -12.34
N ILE A 19 15.05 17.79 -13.43
CA ILE A 19 13.91 16.90 -13.50
C ILE A 19 14.44 15.48 -13.31
N ILE A 20 13.85 14.73 -12.38
CA ILE A 20 14.08 13.29 -12.27
C ILE A 20 12.88 12.58 -12.87
N GLU A 21 13.16 11.72 -13.85
CA GLU A 21 12.20 10.77 -14.39
C GLU A 21 12.52 9.38 -13.85
N ILE A 22 11.53 8.75 -13.23
CA ILE A 22 11.65 7.42 -12.63
C ILE A 22 10.81 6.47 -13.47
N SER A 23 11.38 5.32 -13.82
CA SER A 23 10.66 4.25 -14.50
C SER A 23 10.92 2.93 -13.81
N PHE A 24 9.86 2.20 -13.49
CA PHE A 24 9.95 0.91 -12.79
C PHE A 24 8.84 -0.02 -13.27
N GLU A 25 9.13 -1.31 -13.27
CA GLU A 25 8.15 -2.35 -13.60
C GLU A 25 7.48 -2.83 -12.31
N TYR A 26 6.16 -2.92 -12.32
CA TYR A 26 5.38 -3.47 -11.22
C TYR A 26 4.11 -4.11 -11.78
N ASN A 27 3.80 -5.33 -11.33
CA ASN A 27 2.63 -6.09 -11.77
C ASN A 27 2.50 -6.16 -13.31
N ASN A 28 3.61 -6.48 -13.99
CA ASN A 28 3.74 -6.55 -15.46
C ASN A 28 3.45 -5.24 -16.22
N ARG A 29 3.47 -4.10 -15.53
CA ARG A 29 3.25 -2.76 -16.09
C ARG A 29 4.48 -1.88 -15.87
N MET A 30 4.79 -1.04 -16.85
CA MET A 30 5.88 -0.08 -16.75
C MET A 30 5.35 1.28 -16.28
N TYR A 31 5.54 1.58 -15.01
CA TYR A 31 5.16 2.85 -14.43
C TYR A 31 6.24 3.91 -14.66
N ARG A 32 5.80 5.14 -14.90
CA ARG A 32 6.67 6.31 -15.05
C ARG A 32 6.17 7.45 -14.18
N GLY A 33 7.06 8.02 -13.39
CA GLY A 33 6.80 9.19 -12.55
C GLY A 33 7.83 10.27 -12.83
N LYS A 34 7.46 11.52 -12.59
CA LYS A 34 8.33 12.68 -12.80
C LYS A 34 8.29 13.58 -11.59
N MET A 35 9.44 14.09 -11.19
CA MET A 35 9.54 15.10 -10.13
C MET A 35 10.55 16.19 -10.52
N GLU A 36 10.37 17.36 -9.91
CA GLU A 36 11.36 18.42 -9.95
C GLU A 36 12.14 18.44 -8.64
N LEU A 37 13.47 18.39 -8.73
CA LEU A 37 14.31 18.66 -7.58
C LEU A 37 14.27 20.16 -7.29
N ARG A 38 13.85 20.49 -6.06
CA ARG A 38 13.84 21.85 -5.54
C ARG A 38 14.66 21.90 -4.25
N SER A 39 15.29 23.04 -3.99
CA SER A 39 16.03 23.27 -2.74
C SER A 39 15.14 23.15 -1.49
N GLN A 40 13.87 23.55 -1.60
CA GLN A 40 12.86 23.52 -0.53
C GLN A 40 11.75 22.48 -0.79
N MET A 41 12.12 21.20 -0.90
CA MET A 41 11.14 20.11 -0.94
C MET A 41 10.66 19.75 0.48
N GLU A 42 9.39 19.39 0.60
CA GLU A 42 8.85 18.77 1.81
C GLU A 42 9.58 17.45 2.11
N GLU A 43 9.69 17.10 3.39
CA GLU A 43 10.31 15.85 3.83
C GLU A 43 9.54 14.63 3.31
N TYR A 44 8.22 14.71 3.21
CA TYR A 44 7.35 13.69 2.67
C TYR A 44 6.46 14.28 1.59
N SER A 45 6.45 13.68 0.40
CA SER A 45 5.62 14.09 -0.75
C SER A 45 5.20 12.89 -1.60
N VAL A 46 4.24 13.04 -2.52
CA VAL A 46 3.80 11.95 -3.43
C VAL A 46 4.43 12.15 -4.79
N ILE A 47 4.87 11.06 -5.41
CA ILE A 47 5.06 10.99 -6.87
C ILE A 47 3.90 10.21 -7.47
N GLU A 48 3.16 10.87 -8.35
CA GLU A 48 2.19 10.20 -9.21
C GLU A 48 2.94 9.44 -10.30
N SER A 49 2.84 8.12 -10.29
CA SER A 49 3.40 7.26 -11.33
C SER A 49 2.27 6.70 -12.19
N GLU A 50 2.45 6.69 -13.50
CA GLU A 50 1.44 6.22 -14.46
C GLU A 50 1.98 5.10 -15.34
N SER A 51 1.15 4.11 -15.64
CA SER A 51 1.32 3.18 -16.75
C SER A 51 0.16 3.37 -17.73
N ARG A 52 0.45 3.32 -19.03
CA ARG A 52 -0.57 3.44 -20.09
C ARG A 52 -0.58 2.15 -20.91
N GLU A 53 -1.76 1.54 -21.00
CA GLU A 53 -2.01 0.38 -21.86
C GLU A 53 -3.20 0.74 -22.76
N GLU A 54 -2.97 0.81 -24.07
CA GLU A 54 -3.97 1.22 -25.06
C GLU A 54 -4.69 2.54 -24.68
N TYR A 55 -5.93 2.44 -24.22
CA TYR A 55 -6.79 3.57 -23.82
C TYR A 55 -6.93 3.73 -22.30
N GLU A 56 -6.34 2.84 -21.50
CA GLU A 56 -6.43 2.85 -20.05
C GLU A 56 -5.17 3.44 -19.41
N VAL A 57 -5.38 4.28 -18.40
CA VAL A 57 -4.32 4.89 -17.58
C VAL A 57 -4.41 4.33 -16.17
N PHE A 58 -3.30 3.78 -15.70
CA PHE A 58 -3.18 3.17 -14.38
C PHE A 58 -2.27 4.03 -13.53
N THR A 59 -2.81 4.56 -12.44
CA THR A 59 -2.07 5.40 -11.51
C THR A 59 -1.57 4.57 -10.33
N LEU A 60 -0.34 4.84 -9.90
CA LEU A 60 0.27 4.27 -8.71
C LEU A 60 1.04 5.38 -7.97
N PRO A 61 0.40 6.06 -7.01
CA PRO A 61 1.06 7.06 -6.22
C PRO A 61 2.04 6.41 -5.25
N LEU A 62 3.26 6.94 -5.18
CA LEU A 62 4.29 6.47 -4.27
C LEU A 62 4.75 7.61 -3.35
N GLY A 63 5.07 7.27 -2.11
CA GLY A 63 5.68 8.20 -1.17
C GLY A 63 7.13 8.49 -1.53
N LEU A 64 7.52 9.74 -1.37
CA LEU A 64 8.87 10.24 -1.53
C LEU A 64 9.33 10.83 -0.21
N HIS A 65 10.31 10.17 0.40
CA HIS A 65 10.95 10.65 1.62
C HIS A 65 12.28 11.33 1.26
N ARG A 66 12.39 12.60 1.61
CA ARG A 66 13.54 13.46 1.36
C ARG A 66 14.31 13.70 2.65
N THR A 67 15.52 13.17 2.71
CA THR A 67 16.45 13.46 3.81
C THR A 67 17.57 14.36 3.31
N SER A 68 18.09 15.21 4.21
CA SER A 68 19.27 16.03 3.92
C SER A 68 20.32 15.84 5.00
N ASN A 69 21.51 15.41 4.60
CA ASN A 69 22.65 15.26 5.50
C ASN A 69 23.92 15.78 4.82
N LEU A 70 24.72 16.59 5.53
CA LEU A 70 25.99 17.15 5.05
C LEU A 70 25.92 17.78 3.64
N GLY A 71 24.83 18.48 3.31
CA GLY A 71 24.62 19.15 2.01
C GLY A 71 24.18 18.22 0.86
N GLN A 72 23.98 16.93 1.11
CA GLN A 72 23.42 15.99 0.15
C GLN A 72 21.91 15.86 0.34
N ILE A 73 21.18 15.73 -0.77
CA ILE A 73 19.76 15.37 -0.77
C ILE A 73 19.68 13.89 -1.13
N CYS A 74 19.09 13.09 -0.24
CA CYS A 74 18.77 11.70 -0.50
C CYS A 74 17.25 11.55 -0.64
N LEU A 75 16.84 10.90 -1.71
CA LEU A 75 15.44 10.66 -2.05
C LEU A 75 15.15 9.17 -1.98
N THR A 76 14.19 8.79 -1.16
CA THR A 76 13.71 7.41 -1.02
C THR A 76 12.29 7.31 -1.55
N LEU A 77 12.10 6.53 -2.61
CA LEU A 77 10.79 6.19 -3.13
C LEU A 77 10.27 4.94 -2.42
N TYR A 78 9.02 4.97 -1.95
CA TYR A 78 8.41 3.86 -1.23
C TYR A 78 6.90 3.80 -1.45
N ALA A 79 6.30 2.62 -1.28
CA ALA A 79 4.84 2.52 -1.13
C ALA A 79 4.50 2.56 0.36
N PRO A 80 3.57 3.42 0.82
CA PRO A 80 3.21 3.51 2.24
C PRO A 80 2.68 2.19 2.82
N TYR A 81 1.97 1.40 2.02
CA TYR A 81 1.44 0.10 2.43
C TYR A 81 1.80 -1.00 1.43
N TRP A 82 2.24 -2.13 1.95
CA TRP A 82 2.36 -3.39 1.21
C TRP A 82 1.29 -4.34 1.70
N MET A 83 0.31 -4.63 0.85
CA MET A 83 -0.77 -5.55 1.17
C MET A 83 -0.34 -6.96 0.78
N ILE A 84 -0.31 -7.88 1.74
CA ILE A 84 0.06 -9.29 1.53
C ILE A 84 -1.17 -10.15 1.75
N ASN A 85 -1.59 -10.91 0.73
CA ASN A 85 -2.74 -11.81 0.83
C ASN A 85 -2.27 -13.25 1.07
N LYS A 86 -2.50 -13.77 2.28
CA LYS A 86 -2.29 -15.19 2.62
C LYS A 86 -3.59 -15.94 2.85
N THR A 87 -4.73 -15.35 2.48
CA THR A 87 -6.06 -15.93 2.73
C THR A 87 -6.42 -17.02 1.72
N GLY A 88 -5.77 -17.05 0.56
CA GLY A 88 -6.16 -17.91 -0.57
C GLY A 88 -7.51 -17.54 -1.18
N LYS A 89 -8.02 -16.34 -0.91
CA LYS A 89 -9.28 -15.79 -1.44
C LYS A 89 -9.04 -14.44 -2.09
N ASP A 90 -9.89 -14.08 -3.05
CA ASP A 90 -9.86 -12.74 -3.63
C ASP A 90 -10.31 -11.73 -2.59
N LEU A 91 -9.53 -10.68 -2.41
CA LEU A 91 -9.82 -9.58 -1.50
C LEU A 91 -10.11 -8.32 -2.33
N THR A 92 -11.00 -7.47 -1.83
CA THR A 92 -11.16 -6.10 -2.32
C THR A 92 -11.02 -5.14 -1.16
N TYR A 93 -10.17 -4.13 -1.31
CA TYR A 93 -10.02 -3.05 -0.34
C TYR A 93 -10.77 -1.83 -0.85
N LYS A 94 -11.46 -1.11 0.03
CA LYS A 94 -12.06 0.18 -0.28
C LYS A 94 -11.50 1.26 0.63
N SER A 95 -10.84 2.25 0.05
CA SER A 95 -10.30 3.42 0.76
C SER A 95 -11.41 4.39 1.19
N THR A 96 -11.02 5.40 1.98
CA THR A 96 -11.92 6.45 2.45
C THR A 96 -12.52 7.32 1.35
N ASP A 97 -11.87 7.42 0.19
CA ASP A 97 -12.35 8.08 -1.03
C ASP A 97 -13.20 7.16 -1.92
N ASN A 98 -13.53 5.96 -1.44
CA ASN A 98 -14.29 4.91 -2.14
C ASN A 98 -13.58 4.29 -3.35
N THR A 99 -12.27 4.49 -3.52
CA THR A 99 -11.51 3.74 -4.52
C THR A 99 -11.42 2.28 -4.12
N GLU A 100 -11.79 1.38 -5.03
CA GLU A 100 -11.70 -0.06 -4.84
C GLU A 100 -10.41 -0.62 -5.45
N THR A 101 -9.72 -1.48 -4.70
CA THR A 101 -8.50 -2.15 -5.15
C THR A 101 -8.67 -3.65 -5.00
N ILE A 102 -8.58 -4.37 -6.12
CA ILE A 102 -8.71 -5.83 -6.17
C ILE A 102 -7.34 -6.45 -5.89
N HIS A 103 -7.33 -7.45 -5.00
CA HIS A 103 -6.16 -8.24 -4.66
C HIS A 103 -6.49 -9.71 -4.84
N SER A 104 -6.09 -10.25 -6.01
CA SER A 104 -6.41 -11.64 -6.36
C SER A 104 -5.72 -12.63 -5.42
N ALA A 105 -6.37 -13.77 -5.17
CA ALA A 105 -5.81 -14.91 -4.47
C ALA A 105 -4.55 -15.49 -5.12
N THR A 106 -4.38 -15.29 -6.43
CA THR A 106 -3.25 -15.82 -7.21
C THR A 106 -2.05 -14.88 -7.25
N PHE A 107 -2.22 -13.62 -6.80
CA PHE A 107 -1.13 -12.67 -6.75
C PHE A 107 -0.22 -12.98 -5.55
N THR A 108 1.03 -13.33 -5.83
CA THR A 108 2.01 -13.77 -4.82
C THR A 108 2.93 -12.66 -4.32
N GLY A 109 2.89 -11.48 -4.96
CA GLY A 109 3.72 -10.34 -4.61
C GLY A 109 3.14 -9.49 -3.47
N ALA A 110 3.81 -8.36 -3.19
CA ALA A 110 3.26 -7.31 -2.35
C ALA A 110 2.42 -6.36 -3.19
N LEU A 111 1.13 -6.22 -2.87
CA LEU A 111 0.30 -5.25 -3.55
C LEU A 111 0.62 -3.87 -2.99
N LEU A 112 1.20 -3.01 -3.83
CA LEU A 112 1.54 -1.64 -3.48
C LEU A 112 0.23 -0.85 -3.34
N TYR A 113 -0.03 -0.38 -2.12
CA TYR A 113 -1.24 0.35 -1.79
C TYR A 113 -0.86 1.72 -1.22
N SER A 114 -1.51 2.75 -1.76
CA SER A 114 -1.21 4.14 -1.47
C SER A 114 -2.44 4.96 -1.79
N SER A 115 -2.99 5.65 -0.79
CA SER A 115 -4.08 6.59 -1.01
C SER A 115 -3.49 7.96 -1.32
N LEU A 116 -4.08 8.67 -2.30
CA LEU A 116 -3.76 10.05 -2.67
C LEU A 116 -4.20 11.09 -1.62
N SER A 117 -4.63 10.65 -0.43
CA SER A 117 -5.15 11.61 0.55
C SER A 117 -4.05 12.60 0.95
N LYS A 118 -4.37 13.90 0.87
CA LYS A 118 -3.45 15.03 1.09
C LYS A 118 -2.79 15.04 2.48
N SER A 119 -3.24 14.18 3.39
CA SER A 119 -2.65 14.01 4.71
C SER A 119 -1.87 12.70 4.75
N PHE A 120 -0.57 12.78 4.46
CA PHE A 120 0.40 11.67 4.62
C PHE A 120 0.36 11.03 6.01
N PHE A 121 -0.04 11.80 7.01
CA PHE A 121 -0.11 11.41 8.42
C PHE A 121 -1.55 11.15 8.89
N GLY A 122 -2.53 11.24 7.99
CA GLY A 122 -3.92 10.91 8.28
C GLY A 122 -4.06 9.41 8.51
N LYS A 123 -4.86 9.04 9.51
CA LYS A 123 -5.16 7.64 9.80
C LYS A 123 -5.82 7.00 8.57
N GLN A 124 -5.12 6.07 7.93
CA GLN A 124 -5.63 5.34 6.79
C GLN A 124 -6.53 4.22 7.25
N MET A 125 -7.76 4.26 6.74
CA MET A 125 -8.81 3.32 7.05
C MET A 125 -9.27 2.65 5.76
N ALA A 126 -9.60 1.36 5.84
CA ALA A 126 -10.15 0.62 4.72
C ALA A 126 -11.33 -0.24 5.15
N ASN A 127 -12.23 -0.54 4.21
CA ASN A 127 -13.14 -1.67 4.31
C ASN A 127 -12.56 -2.85 3.52
N LEU A 128 -12.85 -4.07 3.94
CA LEU A 128 -12.47 -5.30 3.27
C LEU A 128 -13.71 -6.02 2.74
N ARG A 129 -13.62 -6.59 1.55
CA ARG A 129 -14.54 -7.60 1.03
C ARG A 129 -13.75 -8.86 0.68
N VAL A 130 -14.32 -10.03 0.98
CA VAL A 130 -13.73 -11.34 0.64
C VAL A 130 -14.65 -11.99 -0.39
N CYS A 131 -14.15 -12.22 -1.61
CA CYS A 131 -14.96 -12.66 -2.75
C CYS A 131 -16.25 -11.81 -2.88
N GLU A 132 -17.42 -12.45 -2.89
CA GLU A 132 -18.74 -11.82 -2.99
C GLU A 132 -19.39 -11.53 -1.63
N SER A 133 -18.60 -11.35 -0.56
CA SER A 133 -19.12 -10.97 0.76
C SER A 133 -19.68 -9.54 0.76
N ASN A 134 -20.37 -9.18 1.84
CA ASN A 134 -20.58 -7.78 2.19
C ASN A 134 -19.25 -7.13 2.60
N TRP A 135 -19.21 -5.80 2.58
CA TRP A 135 -18.10 -5.03 3.14
C TRP A 135 -18.03 -5.21 4.66
N SER A 136 -16.81 -5.34 5.19
CA SER A 136 -16.53 -5.27 6.62
C SER A 136 -16.76 -3.86 7.16
N ASP A 137 -16.71 -3.71 8.49
CA ASP A 137 -16.48 -2.42 9.12
C ASP A 137 -15.13 -1.82 8.72
N LYS A 138 -14.98 -0.50 8.87
CA LYS A 138 -13.72 0.20 8.63
C LYS A 138 -12.69 -0.23 9.66
N PHE A 139 -11.50 -0.62 9.21
CA PHE A 139 -10.35 -0.92 10.07
C PHE A 139 -9.15 -0.07 9.67
N SER A 140 -8.21 0.12 10.60
CA SER A 140 -7.03 0.95 10.37
C SER A 140 -5.88 0.13 9.79
N LEU A 141 -5.15 0.74 8.86
CA LEU A 141 -3.91 0.19 8.32
C LEU A 141 -2.66 0.67 9.10
N ASP A 142 -2.83 1.49 10.14
CA ASP A 142 -1.71 2.16 10.83
C ASP A 142 -1.29 1.56 12.16
N THR A 143 -2.16 0.78 12.82
CA THR A 143 -1.88 0.27 14.18
C THR A 143 -0.96 -0.95 14.13
N VAL A 144 0.36 -0.70 14.14
CA VAL A 144 1.41 -1.72 14.22
C VAL A 144 1.32 -2.50 15.54
N GLY A 145 1.56 -3.81 15.50
CA GLY A 145 1.66 -4.66 16.70
C GLY A 145 0.33 -5.12 17.31
N SER A 146 -0.82 -4.62 16.84
CA SER A 146 -2.12 -5.22 17.13
C SER A 146 -2.44 -6.28 16.08
N SER A 147 -2.57 -7.55 16.49
CA SER A 147 -3.21 -8.56 15.63
C SER A 147 -4.70 -8.26 15.61
N GLY A 148 -5.15 -7.54 14.58
CA GLY A 148 -6.55 -7.21 14.38
C GLY A 148 -7.32 -8.37 13.75
N ARG A 149 -8.65 -8.31 13.82
CA ARG A 149 -9.54 -9.21 13.10
C ARG A 149 -10.55 -8.39 12.30
N VAL A 150 -10.78 -8.78 11.06
CA VAL A 150 -11.76 -8.19 10.17
C VAL A 150 -12.80 -9.25 9.83
N HIS A 151 -14.06 -8.93 10.11
CA HIS A 151 -15.20 -9.82 9.89
C HIS A 151 -15.96 -9.40 8.63
N CYS A 152 -16.18 -10.35 7.73
CA CYS A 152 -16.98 -10.14 6.52
C CYS A 152 -18.14 -11.15 6.48
N THR A 153 -19.39 -10.67 6.39
CA THR A 153 -20.56 -11.55 6.27
C THR A 153 -20.95 -11.79 4.82
N THR A 154 -21.44 -12.97 4.49
CA THR A 154 -22.06 -13.25 3.20
C THR A 154 -23.58 -13.18 3.30
N LYS A 155 -24.26 -13.07 2.15
CA LYS A 155 -25.72 -13.16 2.07
C LYS A 155 -26.27 -14.51 2.56
N SER A 156 -25.47 -15.57 2.50
CA SER A 156 -25.83 -16.94 2.88
C SER A 156 -25.59 -17.28 4.36
N LYS A 157 -25.49 -16.28 5.25
CA LYS A 157 -25.16 -16.44 6.68
C LYS A 157 -23.78 -17.08 6.96
N MET A 158 -22.91 -17.17 5.97
CA MET A 158 -21.50 -17.54 6.17
C MET A 158 -20.70 -16.29 6.54
N SER A 159 -19.62 -16.46 7.29
CA SER A 159 -18.73 -15.36 7.64
C SER A 159 -17.27 -15.72 7.40
N TYR A 160 -16.49 -14.75 6.96
CA TYR A 160 -15.04 -14.82 6.89
C TYR A 160 -14.45 -14.03 8.05
N GLU A 161 -13.53 -14.67 8.75
CA GLU A 161 -12.71 -14.04 9.77
C GLU A 161 -11.29 -13.95 9.23
N ILE A 162 -10.82 -12.72 9.08
CA ILE A 162 -9.51 -12.42 8.51
C ILE A 162 -8.63 -11.79 9.58
N GLY A 163 -7.52 -12.44 9.89
CA GLY A 163 -6.48 -11.89 10.76
C GLY A 163 -5.69 -10.84 10.00
N VAL A 164 -5.47 -9.69 10.64
CA VAL A 164 -4.67 -8.60 10.08
C VAL A 164 -3.46 -8.39 10.98
N LYS A 165 -2.28 -8.60 10.40
CA LYS A 165 -1.00 -8.30 11.05
C LYS A 165 -0.34 -7.13 10.34
N ILE A 166 0.10 -6.13 11.10
CA ILE A 166 0.80 -4.97 10.57
C ILE A 166 2.21 -4.94 11.15
N ASP A 167 3.20 -5.08 10.28
CA ASP A 167 4.62 -4.93 10.58
C ASP A 167 5.16 -3.66 9.92
N LEU A 168 6.20 -3.04 10.50
CA LEU A 168 6.90 -1.92 9.88
C LEU A 168 8.12 -2.43 9.11
N SER A 169 8.38 -1.90 7.92
CA SER A 169 9.61 -2.20 7.17
C SER A 169 10.85 -1.74 7.94
N SER A 170 12.02 -2.30 7.62
CA SER A 170 13.29 -1.87 8.22
C SER A 170 13.62 -0.39 7.97
N SER A 171 13.11 0.19 6.88
CA SER A 171 13.24 1.63 6.59
C SER A 171 12.32 2.51 7.44
N GLY A 172 11.30 1.95 8.09
CA GLY A 172 10.29 2.70 8.83
C GLY A 172 9.23 3.38 7.97
N LEU A 173 9.35 3.34 6.63
CA LEU A 173 8.50 4.09 5.70
C LEU A 173 7.28 3.30 5.22
N THR A 174 7.36 1.97 5.22
CA THR A 174 6.33 1.10 4.65
C THR A 174 5.72 0.23 5.73
N LYS A 175 4.39 0.21 5.82
CA LYS A 175 3.64 -0.74 6.64
C LYS A 175 3.30 -1.98 5.81
N ILE A 176 3.71 -3.15 6.29
CA ILE A 176 3.43 -4.45 5.67
C ILE A 176 2.18 -5.00 6.33
N VAL A 177 1.05 -4.95 5.62
CA VAL A 177 -0.26 -5.39 6.08
C VAL A 177 -0.53 -6.79 5.55
N THR A 178 -0.45 -7.79 6.41
CA THR A 178 -0.66 -9.20 6.06
C THR A 178 -2.06 -9.65 6.47
N PHE A 179 -2.84 -10.08 5.47
CA PHE A 179 -4.16 -10.68 5.64
C PHE A 179 -4.02 -12.20 5.66
N MET A 180 -4.49 -12.83 6.74
CA MET A 180 -4.33 -14.27 6.99
C MET A 180 -5.69 -14.88 7.33
N PRO A 181 -5.93 -16.16 7.05
CA PRO A 181 -7.13 -16.83 7.54
C PRO A 181 -7.11 -16.82 9.07
N TYR A 182 -8.26 -16.51 9.69
CA TYR A 182 -8.43 -16.58 11.14
C TYR A 182 -9.58 -17.54 11.45
N PHE A 183 -9.29 -18.60 12.19
CA PHE A 183 -10.27 -19.65 12.47
C PHE A 183 -10.86 -19.45 13.86
N ILE A 184 -12.19 -19.42 13.95
CA ILE A 184 -12.93 -19.33 15.22
C ILE A 184 -13.92 -20.49 15.29
N ILE A 185 -13.88 -21.23 16.39
CA ILE A 185 -14.88 -22.23 16.74
C ILE A 185 -15.70 -21.65 17.89
N ILE A 186 -17.00 -21.49 17.68
CA ILE A 186 -17.93 -21.00 18.71
C ILE A 186 -18.93 -22.12 18.99
N ASN A 187 -18.90 -22.67 20.20
CA ASN A 187 -19.98 -23.53 20.67
C ASN A 187 -21.16 -22.64 21.10
N LYS A 188 -22.28 -22.74 20.40
CA LYS A 188 -23.54 -22.04 20.74
C LYS A 188 -24.59 -23.00 21.30
N ALA A 189 -24.17 -24.11 21.91
CA ALA A 189 -25.08 -25.01 22.58
C ALA A 189 -25.81 -24.24 23.69
N ASP A 190 -27.14 -24.32 23.67
CA ASP A 190 -28.02 -23.75 24.70
C ASP A 190 -28.14 -24.73 25.88
N ILE A 191 -26.99 -25.26 26.29
CA ILE A 191 -26.86 -26.29 27.31
C ILE A 191 -25.73 -25.84 28.24
N ASP A 192 -26.03 -25.66 29.53
CA ASP A 192 -25.00 -25.45 30.53
C ASP A 192 -24.07 -26.67 30.59
N ILE A 193 -22.77 -26.40 30.55
CA ILE A 193 -21.71 -27.43 30.66
C ILE A 193 -21.26 -27.52 32.11
#